data_AF-A0A6I1DXD6-F1
#
_entry.id   AF-A0A6I1DXD6-F1
#
_cell.length_a   1.000
_cell.length_b   1.000
_cell.length_c   1.000
_cell.angle_alpha   90.00
_cell.angle_beta   90.00
_cell.angle_gamma   90.00
#
_symmetry.space_group_name_H-M   'P 1'
#
loop_
_entity.id
_entity.type
_entity.pdbx_description
1 polymer ?
#
loop_
_entity_poly.entity_id
_entity_poly.type
_entity_poly.pdbx_seq_one_letter_code
_entity_poly.pdbx_strand_id
1 'polypeptide(L)'
;EKIDALMEQISYHAIDMSANLAKEKGVYKDFENSEWSKGIFPIDKANNEALKLTEKGLFNHACDWQGLREKVKANGMRNGYLMAIAPTSSISILVGTTQTIEPIYKKKW
;
A
#
# COMPACT_ATOMS: atom_id res chain seq x y z
N GLU A 1 11.37 -2.59 10.91
CA GLU A 1 11.20 -1.12 11.03
C GLU A 1 11.29 -0.36 9.71
N LYS A 2 12.46 -0.17 9.08
CA LYS A 2 12.57 0.67 7.85
C LYS A 2 11.68 0.20 6.68
N ILE A 3 11.62 -1.11 6.44
CA ILE A 3 10.77 -1.70 5.38
C ILE A 3 9.30 -1.41 5.67
N ASP A 4 8.87 -1.59 6.92
CA ASP A 4 7.50 -1.40 7.33
C ASP A 4 7.07 0.09 7.23
N ALA A 5 7.93 1.02 7.63
CA ALA A 5 7.69 2.46 7.42
C ALA A 5 7.62 2.83 5.93
N LEU A 6 8.50 2.28 5.09
CA LEU A 6 8.49 2.53 3.64
C LEU A 6 7.21 2.01 2.99
N MET A 7 6.78 0.78 3.32
CA MET A 7 5.58 0.17 2.76
C MET A 7 4.30 0.85 3.27
N GLU A 8 4.31 1.41 4.48
CA GLU A 8 3.23 2.26 4.99
C GLU A 8 3.02 3.48 4.09
N GLN A 9 4.09 4.20 3.76
CA GLN A 9 4.04 5.38 2.88
C GLN A 9 3.57 5.02 1.47
N ILE A 10 4.09 3.93 0.88
CA ILE A 10 3.69 3.47 -0.45
C ILE A 10 2.19 3.13 -0.45
N SER A 11 1.72 2.39 0.55
CA SER A 11 0.30 2.03 0.71
C SER A 11 -0.59 3.26 0.83
N TYR A 12 -0.22 4.18 1.73
CA TYR A 12 -0.95 5.41 1.98
C TYR A 12 -1.15 6.23 0.70
N HIS A 13 -0.05 6.50 -0.01
CA HIS A 13 -0.10 7.32 -1.23
C HIS A 13 -0.77 6.61 -2.41
N ALA A 14 -0.65 5.29 -2.51
CA ALA A 14 -1.38 4.52 -3.53
C ALA A 14 -2.91 4.62 -3.33
N ILE A 15 -3.37 4.50 -2.08
CA ILE A 15 -4.79 4.65 -1.73
C ILE A 15 -5.25 6.09 -1.95
N ASP A 16 -4.48 7.09 -1.48
CA ASP A 16 -4.79 8.50 -1.66
C ASP A 16 -4.98 8.87 -3.15
N MET A 17 -4.06 8.41 -3.99
CA MET A 17 -4.12 8.68 -5.42
C MET A 17 -5.30 7.96 -6.08
N SER A 18 -5.63 6.74 -5.68
CA SER A 18 -6.82 6.06 -6.20
C SER A 18 -8.11 6.78 -5.80
N ALA A 19 -8.18 7.37 -4.60
CA ALA A 19 -9.30 8.20 -4.18
C ALA A 19 -9.38 9.52 -4.98
N ASN A 20 -8.24 10.15 -5.28
CA ASN A 20 -8.20 11.32 -6.16
C ASN A 20 -8.71 10.98 -7.57
N LEU A 21 -8.30 9.84 -8.12
CA LEU A 21 -8.77 9.36 -9.43
C LEU A 21 -10.26 8.99 -9.39
N ALA A 22 -10.79 8.52 -8.26
CA ALA A 22 -12.20 8.23 -8.11
C ALA A 22 -13.04 9.51 -8.21
N LYS A 23 -12.58 10.60 -7.58
CA LYS A 23 -13.20 11.93 -7.68
C LYS A 23 -13.20 12.46 -9.11
N GLU A 24 -12.12 12.24 -9.86
CA GLU A 24 -12.00 12.73 -11.25
C GLU A 24 -12.73 11.84 -12.27
N LYS A 25 -12.64 10.51 -12.14
CA LYS A 25 -13.02 9.54 -13.18
C LYS A 25 -14.14 8.58 -12.76
N GLY A 26 -14.68 8.75 -11.56
CA GLY A 26 -15.65 7.85 -10.95
C GLY A 26 -15.02 6.62 -10.29
N VAL A 27 -15.77 6.01 -9.37
CA VAL A 27 -15.39 4.81 -8.64
C VAL A 27 -15.32 3.56 -9.55
N TYR A 28 -14.65 2.50 -9.10
CA TYR A 28 -14.80 1.19 -9.75
C TYR A 28 -16.19 0.60 -9.47
N LYS A 29 -16.66 -0.30 -10.35
CA LYS A 29 -18.06 -0.79 -10.38
C LYS A 29 -18.54 -1.38 -9.05
N ASP A 30 -17.71 -2.21 -8.43
CA ASP A 30 -18.06 -2.94 -7.19
C ASP A 30 -17.54 -2.23 -5.93
N PHE A 31 -17.45 -0.89 -5.96
CA PHE A 31 -17.04 -0.11 -4.79
C PHE A 31 -18.06 -0.21 -3.67
N GLU A 32 -19.35 -0.14 -4.00
CA GLU A 32 -20.42 -0.36 -3.03
C GLU A 32 -20.32 -1.76 -2.42
N ASN A 33 -20.41 -1.85 -1.09
CA ASN A 33 -20.24 -3.07 -0.28
C ASN A 33 -18.81 -3.62 -0.17
N SER A 34 -17.84 -3.03 -0.86
CA SER A 34 -16.43 -3.34 -0.68
C SER A 34 -15.92 -2.99 0.72
N GLU A 35 -14.76 -3.52 1.07
CA GLU A 35 -14.06 -3.16 2.32
C GLU A 35 -13.68 -1.69 2.35
N TRP A 36 -13.31 -1.12 1.21
CA TRP A 36 -13.03 0.30 1.07
C TRP A 36 -14.24 1.17 1.43
N SER A 37 -15.44 0.82 0.94
CA SER A 37 -16.67 1.54 1.28
C SER A 37 -17.04 1.44 2.77
N LYS A 38 -16.66 0.34 3.42
CA LYS A 38 -16.79 0.13 4.87
C LYS A 38 -15.70 0.83 5.67
N GLY A 39 -14.72 1.44 4.99
CA GLY A 39 -13.56 2.07 5.60
C GLY A 39 -12.61 1.07 6.26
N ILE A 40 -12.52 -0.16 5.74
CA ILE A 40 -11.58 -1.22 6.17
C ILE A 40 -10.41 -1.24 5.19
N PHE A 41 -9.20 -1.09 5.71
CA PHE A 41 -7.96 -0.91 4.94
C PHE A 41 -7.00 -2.08 5.20
N PRO A 42 -5.98 -2.29 4.35
CA PRO A 42 -5.01 -3.38 4.54
C PRO A 42 -4.35 -3.39 5.92
N ILE A 43 -4.12 -2.22 6.51
CA ILE A 43 -3.51 -2.07 7.84
C ILE A 43 -4.37 -2.68 8.95
N ASP A 44 -5.70 -2.72 8.79
CA ASP A 44 -6.62 -3.30 9.77
C ASP A 44 -6.63 -4.83 9.74
N LYS A 45 -6.04 -5.41 8.69
CA LYS A 45 -5.95 -6.85 8.46
C LYS A 45 -4.53 -7.40 8.61
N ALA A 46 -3.63 -6.60 9.18
CA ALA A 46 -2.26 -7.02 9.42
C ALA A 46 -2.23 -8.29 10.29
N ASN A 47 -1.33 -9.22 9.96
CA ASN A 47 -1.15 -10.45 10.71
C ASN A 47 -0.58 -10.14 12.11
N ASN A 48 -1.22 -10.64 13.16
CA ASN A 48 -0.78 -10.45 14.55
C ASN A 48 0.67 -10.89 14.81
N GLU A 49 1.14 -11.97 14.17
CA GLU A 49 2.54 -12.40 14.29
C GLU A 49 3.50 -11.44 13.59
N ALA A 50 3.09 -10.85 12.46
CA ALA A 50 3.89 -9.84 11.78
C ALA A 50 3.99 -8.54 12.59
N LEU A 51 2.90 -8.15 13.27
CA LEU A 51 2.89 -6.97 14.14
C LEU A 51 3.89 -7.10 15.30
N LYS A 52 4.09 -8.31 15.84
CA LYS A 52 5.09 -8.58 16.89
C LYS A 52 6.54 -8.39 16.42
N LEU A 53 6.81 -8.43 15.10
CA LEU A 53 8.14 -8.23 14.52
C LEU A 53 8.52 -6.75 14.38
N THR A 54 7.59 -5.84 14.69
CA THR A 54 7.80 -4.40 14.54
C THR A 54 7.50 -3.69 15.86
N GLU A 55 8.39 -2.81 16.31
CA GLU A 55 8.17 -1.97 17.50
C GLU A 55 7.24 -0.78 17.21
N LYS A 56 6.10 -1.04 16.54
CA LYS A 56 5.07 -0.04 16.31
C LYS A 56 4.11 -0.03 17.50
N GLY A 57 4.35 0.87 18.45
CA GLY A 57 3.33 1.24 19.43
C GLY A 57 2.11 1.88 18.75
N LEU A 58 1.00 1.99 19.49
CA LEU A 58 -0.31 2.50 19.04
C LEU A 58 -0.27 3.87 18.30
N PHE A 59 0.83 4.62 18.43
CA PHE A 59 0.98 6.01 17.97
C PHE A 59 2.14 6.21 16.97
N ASN A 60 2.78 5.15 16.50
CA ASN A 60 3.94 5.23 15.59
C ASN A 60 3.56 5.14 14.08
N HIS A 61 2.32 5.46 13.73
CA HIS A 61 1.92 5.58 12.33
C HIS A 61 2.39 6.93 11.79
N ALA A 62 3.25 6.91 10.77
CA ALA A 62 3.74 8.13 10.15
C ALA A 62 2.68 8.81 9.26
N CYS A 63 1.59 8.12 8.95
CA CYS A 63 0.53 8.57 8.04
C CYS A 63 -0.80 8.83 8.77
N ASP A 64 -1.54 9.86 8.32
CA ASP A 64 -2.91 10.13 8.80
C ASP A 64 -3.94 9.20 8.14
N TRP A 65 -4.04 7.99 8.67
CA TRP A 65 -4.98 6.97 8.20
C TRP A 65 -6.45 7.38 8.41
N GLN A 66 -6.74 8.21 9.41
CA GLN A 66 -8.11 8.63 9.68
C GLN A 66 -8.59 9.63 8.62
N GLY A 67 -7.79 10.66 8.32
CA GLY A 67 -8.09 11.60 7.23
C GLY A 67 -8.18 10.89 5.87
N LEU A 68 -7.35 9.88 5.64
CA LEU A 68 -7.44 9.08 4.41
C LEU A 68 -8.73 8.25 4.33
N ARG A 69 -9.22 7.67 5.43
CA ARG A 69 -10.52 6.97 5.47
C ARG A 69 -11.67 7.91 5.15
N GLU A 70 -11.65 9.12 5.70
CA GLU A 70 -12.67 10.15 5.41
C GLU A 70 -12.66 10.53 3.93
N LYS A 71 -11.47 10.73 3.36
CA LYS A 71 -11.30 10.99 1.93
C LYS A 71 -11.81 9.85 1.05
N VAL A 72 -11.51 8.60 1.39
CA VAL A 72 -11.99 7.41 0.66
C VAL A 72 -13.51 7.26 0.77
N LYS A 73 -14.11 7.55 1.93
CA LYS A 73 -15.57 7.54 2.07
C LYS A 73 -16.24 8.62 1.22
N ALA A 74 -15.64 9.82 1.14
CA ALA A 74 -16.19 10.94 0.38
C ALA A 74 -16.03 10.78 -1.14
N ASN A 75 -14.85 10.35 -1.60
CA ASN A 75 -14.53 10.28 -3.03
C ASN A 75 -14.70 8.89 -3.64
N GLY A 76 -14.71 7.86 -2.81
CA GLY A 76 -14.61 6.46 -3.22
C GLY A 76 -13.20 6.06 -3.65
N MET A 77 -13.10 4.92 -4.35
CA MET A 77 -11.85 4.37 -4.88
C MET A 77 -11.96 4.09 -6.37
N ARG A 78 -10.89 4.36 -7.13
CA ARG A 78 -10.84 4.06 -8.57
C ARG A 78 -10.46 2.60 -8.85
N ASN A 79 -9.72 1.97 -7.94
CA ASN A 79 -9.19 0.63 -8.12
C ASN A 79 -9.55 -0.22 -6.90
N GLY A 80 -10.03 -1.46 -7.13
CA GLY A 80 -10.34 -2.40 -6.04
C GLY A 80 -9.09 -2.99 -5.38
N TYR A 81 -8.02 -3.17 -6.16
CA TYR A 81 -6.70 -3.61 -5.70
C TYR A 81 -5.63 -2.64 -6.21
N LEU A 82 -4.61 -2.37 -5.40
CA LEU A 82 -3.62 -1.32 -5.67
C LEU A 82 -2.19 -1.81 -5.78
N MET A 83 -1.80 -2.77 -4.95
CA MET A 83 -0.40 -3.12 -4.75
C MET A 83 -0.18 -4.61 -4.89
N ALA A 84 0.90 -4.95 -5.60
CA ALA A 84 1.46 -6.29 -5.65
C ALA A 84 2.97 -6.17 -5.84
N ILE A 85 3.73 -6.98 -5.11
CA ILE A 85 5.19 -7.05 -5.24
C ILE A 85 5.49 -8.20 -6.20
N ALA A 86 5.60 -7.90 -7.48
CA ALA A 86 5.93 -8.89 -8.51
C ALA A 86 7.45 -9.00 -8.74
N PRO A 87 7.95 -10.14 -9.25
CA PRO A 87 9.33 -10.26 -9.70
C PRO A 87 9.65 -9.23 -10.80
N THR A 88 10.70 -8.43 -10.63
CA THR A 88 11.08 -7.36 -11.55
C THR A 88 12.24 -7.70 -12.47
N SER A 89 12.52 -8.98 -12.74
CA SER A 89 13.73 -9.49 -13.43
C SER A 89 14.28 -8.55 -14.53
N SER A 90 13.60 -8.45 -15.68
CA SER A 90 14.08 -7.64 -16.80
C SER A 90 14.06 -6.13 -16.55
N ILE A 91 13.03 -5.61 -15.85
CA ILE A 91 12.91 -4.17 -15.62
C ILE A 91 13.93 -3.65 -14.60
N SER A 92 14.32 -4.46 -13.60
CA SER A 92 15.38 -4.10 -12.65
C SER A 92 16.76 -4.01 -13.30
N ILE A 93 17.05 -4.90 -14.28
CA ILE A 93 18.26 -4.82 -15.09
C ILE A 93 18.27 -3.52 -15.90
N LEU A 94 17.13 -3.15 -16.50
CA LEU A 94 17.00 -1.94 -17.31
C LEU A 94 17.29 -0.65 -16.50
N VAL A 95 16.78 -0.54 -15.26
CA VAL A 95 17.03 0.63 -14.38
C VAL A 95 18.30 0.50 -13.52
N GLY A 96 19.02 -0.62 -13.58
CA GLY A 96 20.25 -0.82 -12.82
C GLY A 96 20.03 -1.03 -11.31
N THR A 97 18.94 -1.67 -10.91
CA THR A 97 18.60 -1.98 -9.50
C THR A 97 18.63 -3.48 -9.20
N THR A 98 18.52 -3.85 -7.93
CA THR A 98 18.26 -5.25 -7.52
C THR A 98 16.84 -5.68 -7.90
N GLN A 99 16.61 -7.00 -7.92
CA GLN A 99 15.30 -7.57 -8.24
C GLN A 99 14.36 -7.48 -7.04
N THR A 100 13.30 -6.67 -7.15
CA THR A 100 12.21 -6.57 -6.18
C THR A 100 12.70 -6.48 -4.72
N ILE A 101 12.39 -7.48 -3.89
CA ILE A 101 12.77 -7.61 -2.48
C ILE A 101 13.80 -8.74 -2.28
N GLU A 102 14.27 -9.34 -3.38
CA GLU A 102 15.19 -10.46 -3.33
C GLU A 102 16.59 -9.98 -2.91
N PRO A 103 17.28 -10.72 -2.03
CA PRO A 103 18.67 -10.43 -1.73
C PRO A 103 19.56 -10.68 -2.96
N ILE A 104 20.72 -10.03 -3.00
CA ILE A 104 21.71 -10.28 -4.05
C ILE A 104 22.18 -11.73 -3.94
N TYR A 105 21.82 -12.56 -4.93
CA TYR A 105 22.16 -13.98 -4.96
C TYR A 105 23.68 -14.23 -4.98
N LYS A 106 24.41 -13.55 -5.87
CA LYS A 106 25.86 -13.63 -5.97
C LYS A 106 26.42 -12.33 -6.53
N LYS A 107 27.35 -11.70 -5.81
CA LYS A 107 28.16 -10.61 -6.36
C LYS A 107 29.09 -11.21 -7.42
N LYS A 108 29.02 -10.69 -8.65
CA LYS A 108 30.03 -10.94 -9.66
C LYS A 108 30.84 -9.65 -9.79
N TRP A 109 32.10 -9.75 -9.42
CA TRP A 109 33.16 -8.77 -9.68
C TRP A 109 33.66 -8.92 -11.10
#